data_AF-A0A928H5Z2-F1
#
_entry.id   AF-A0A928H5Z2-F1
#
_cell.length_a   1.000
_cell.length_b   1.000
_cell.length_c   1.000
_cell.angle_alpha   90.00
_cell.angle_beta   90.00
_cell.angle_gamma   90.00
#
_symmetry.space_group_name_H-M   'P 1'
#
loop_
_entity.id
_entity.type
_entity.pdbx_description
1 polymer ?
#
loop_
_entity_poly.entity_id
_entity_poly.type
_entity_poly.pdbx_seq_one_letter_code
_entity_poly.pdbx_strand_id
1 'polypeptide(L)'
;MVVVCRTAELPRQCSDRKEDVMKRVTTVSFILVAAAVSAGDISLPQPVTRGGKSLMQALSERKSTRDFAAHDVPLQTLSSLLWAANGISRPDGRRTAPTGLNVQDIDVYVMLPSGVYRHDARSNVLTLVNPGDHRTAAGKQPFTHTAPVNLFYVHDRMRGMKADEANTQRYAGIHAGAVMQNVYLFCAKEGLATVARANIDYDACAKALKLNANQRVVLGQSVGYPPNDGYIGRQAAIRTALAHAKFNEADVRWLKCELDRDDGVMVYEIEFKKDGFEYDYDIDAKSGTVIKAKKERD
;
A
#
# COMPACT_ATOMS: atom_id res chain seq x y z
N MET A 1 -89.94 -34.31 -53.64
CA MET A 1 -88.94 -35.42 -53.66
C MET A 1 -87.58 -34.77 -53.38
N VAL A 2 -87.28 -34.48 -52.11
CA VAL A 2 -86.54 -35.32 -51.14
C VAL A 2 -85.06 -35.45 -51.58
N VAL A 3 -84.14 -34.58 -51.10
CA VAL A 3 -83.27 -34.73 -49.87
C VAL A 3 -81.95 -35.45 -50.26
N VAL A 4 -80.69 -35.06 -49.93
CA VAL A 4 -80.15 -34.14 -48.89
C VAL A 4 -78.60 -34.12 -48.87
N CYS A 5 -78.03 -33.02 -48.32
CA CYS A 5 -76.79 -32.86 -47.48
C CYS A 5 -75.40 -33.27 -47.99
N ARG A 6 -74.27 -32.65 -47.59
CA ARG A 6 -73.86 -31.57 -46.64
C ARG A 6 -72.37 -31.24 -46.93
N THR A 7 -71.95 -29.97 -47.07
CA THR A 7 -71.13 -29.12 -46.13
C THR A 7 -69.81 -29.76 -45.63
N ALA A 8 -68.65 -29.13 -45.48
CA ALA A 8 -68.27 -27.75 -45.09
C ALA A 8 -66.74 -27.57 -45.38
N GLU A 9 -66.25 -26.43 -45.90
CA GLU A 9 -65.64 -25.27 -45.23
C GLU A 9 -64.10 -25.14 -45.44
N LEU A 10 -63.71 -23.89 -45.75
CA LEU A 10 -62.40 -23.26 -46.02
C LEU A 10 -61.61 -23.03 -44.69
N PRO A 11 -60.43 -22.34 -44.57
CA PRO A 11 -59.74 -21.44 -45.52
C PRO A 11 -58.19 -21.44 -45.54
N ARG A 12 -57.65 -20.53 -46.38
CA ARG A 12 -56.25 -20.08 -46.56
C ARG A 12 -55.62 -19.53 -45.26
N GLN A 13 -54.30 -19.66 -45.06
CA GLN A 13 -53.25 -18.66 -45.40
C GLN A 13 -51.94 -18.85 -44.58
N CYS A 14 -50.81 -18.52 -45.23
CA CYS A 14 -49.53 -17.99 -44.72
C CYS A 14 -48.51 -18.89 -43.98
N SER A 15 -47.29 -18.96 -44.52
CA SER A 15 -46.04 -18.89 -43.73
C SER A 15 -44.81 -18.69 -44.63
N ASP A 16 -43.92 -17.82 -44.17
CA ASP A 16 -42.77 -17.16 -44.80
C ASP A 16 -41.56 -18.05 -45.11
N ARG A 17 -40.79 -17.59 -46.11
CA ARG A 17 -39.39 -17.98 -46.38
C ARG A 17 -38.48 -17.44 -45.29
N LYS A 18 -37.58 -18.28 -44.76
CA LYS A 18 -36.35 -17.83 -44.09
C LYS A 18 -35.15 -18.35 -44.86
N GLU A 19 -34.38 -17.42 -45.42
CA GLU A 19 -33.07 -17.66 -46.03
C GLU A 19 -32.01 -17.86 -44.95
N ASP A 20 -31.15 -18.83 -45.20
CA ASP A 20 -30.09 -19.32 -44.33
C ASP A 20 -28.80 -18.51 -44.59
N VAL A 21 -28.48 -17.59 -43.68
CA VAL A 21 -27.25 -16.77 -43.75
C VAL A 21 -26.19 -17.35 -42.81
N MET A 22 -25.29 -18.12 -43.41
CA MET A 22 -24.07 -18.65 -42.81
C MET A 22 -23.15 -17.52 -42.31
N LYS A 23 -23.22 -17.17 -41.02
CA LYS A 23 -22.29 -16.24 -40.36
C LYS A 23 -20.91 -16.89 -40.22
N ARG A 24 -19.95 -16.51 -41.07
CA ARG A 24 -18.52 -16.78 -40.84
C ARG A 24 -18.06 -15.93 -39.65
N VAL A 25 -17.99 -16.53 -38.46
CA VAL A 25 -17.34 -15.94 -37.29
C VAL A 25 -15.84 -16.15 -37.44
N THR A 26 -15.13 -15.11 -37.88
CA THR A 26 -13.66 -15.09 -37.86
C THR A 26 -13.21 -14.73 -36.45
N THR A 27 -12.78 -15.72 -35.67
CA THR A 27 -12.19 -15.50 -34.34
C THR A 27 -10.88 -14.73 -34.49
N VAL A 28 -10.91 -13.42 -34.21
CA VAL A 28 -9.70 -12.61 -34.05
C VAL A 28 -9.14 -12.93 -32.67
N SER A 29 -8.17 -13.85 -32.62
CA SER A 29 -7.38 -14.11 -31.42
C SER A 29 -6.55 -12.86 -31.11
N PHE A 30 -6.99 -12.06 -30.13
CA PHE A 30 -6.12 -11.07 -29.49
C PHE A 30 -5.03 -11.84 -28.74
N ILE A 31 -3.85 -11.97 -29.36
CA ILE A 31 -2.64 -12.34 -28.65
C ILE A 31 -2.33 -11.18 -27.71
N LEU A 32 -2.74 -11.32 -26.45
CA LEU A 32 -2.30 -10.44 -25.38
C LEU A 32 -0.79 -10.71 -25.20
N VAL A 33 0.05 -9.97 -25.91
CA VAL A 33 1.47 -9.91 -25.59
C VAL A 33 1.53 -9.18 -24.25
N ALA A 34 1.52 -9.95 -23.16
CA ALA A 34 1.93 -9.46 -21.87
C ALA A 34 3.40 -9.04 -22.04
N ALA A 35 3.61 -7.74 -22.30
CA ALA A 35 4.94 -7.18 -22.16
C ALA A 35 5.33 -7.46 -20.71
N ALA A 36 6.25 -8.41 -20.52
CA ALA A 36 6.91 -8.58 -19.24
C ALA A 36 7.60 -7.25 -18.96
N VAL A 37 6.96 -6.40 -18.16
CA VAL A 37 7.64 -5.26 -17.55
C VAL A 37 8.77 -5.90 -16.76
N SER A 38 9.98 -5.81 -17.30
CA SER A 38 11.17 -6.18 -16.57
C SER A 38 11.12 -5.37 -15.28
N ALA A 39 11.12 -6.06 -14.14
CA ALA A 39 11.34 -5.37 -12.89
C ALA A 39 12.66 -4.58 -13.04
N GLY A 40 12.65 -3.34 -12.59
CA GLY A 40 13.78 -2.43 -12.63
C GLY A 40 13.70 -1.48 -11.44
N ASP A 41 14.68 -0.58 -11.33
CA ASP A 41 14.72 0.39 -10.23
C ASP A 41 13.45 1.25 -10.21
N ILE A 42 12.93 1.51 -9.01
CA ILE A 42 11.73 2.35 -8.83
C ILE A 42 12.16 3.70 -8.28
N SER A 43 11.99 4.75 -9.07
CA SER A 43 12.15 6.12 -8.59
C SER A 43 10.97 6.48 -7.68
N LEU A 44 11.27 6.88 -6.44
CA LEU A 44 10.25 7.28 -5.49
C LEU A 44 9.97 8.79 -5.63
N PRO A 45 8.70 9.23 -5.49
CA PRO A 45 8.41 10.65 -5.37
C PRO A 45 9.08 11.22 -4.12
N GLN A 46 9.23 12.55 -4.02
CA GLN A 46 9.77 13.16 -2.81
C GLN A 46 8.87 12.84 -1.60
N PRO A 47 9.44 12.43 -0.46
CA PRO A 47 8.66 12.07 0.72
C PRO A 47 7.95 13.31 1.29
N VAL A 48 6.73 13.12 1.81
CA VAL A 48 6.01 14.17 2.53
C VAL A 48 6.51 14.18 3.97
N THR A 49 7.26 15.22 4.35
CA THR A 49 7.92 15.30 5.68
C THR A 49 7.25 16.29 6.64
N ARG A 50 6.04 16.76 6.32
CA ARG A 50 5.31 17.77 7.11
C ARG A 50 3.83 17.38 7.25
N GLY A 51 3.20 17.87 8.31
CA GLY A 51 1.77 17.66 8.60
C GLY A 51 1.45 16.29 9.22
N GLY A 52 0.15 16.05 9.43
CA GLY A 52 -0.36 14.82 10.03
C GLY A 52 -0.60 14.88 11.54
N LYS A 53 -0.77 13.70 12.15
CA LYS A 53 -1.00 13.51 13.59
C LYS A 53 0.20 13.97 14.42
N SER A 54 -0.06 14.42 15.64
CA SER A 54 0.99 14.69 16.62
C SER A 54 1.74 13.41 17.00
N LEU A 55 2.96 13.54 17.50
CA LEU A 55 3.74 12.41 18.01
C LEU A 55 2.98 11.66 19.12
N MET A 56 2.26 12.37 19.99
CA MET A 56 1.51 11.77 21.09
C MET A 56 0.33 10.93 20.60
N GLN A 57 -0.37 11.39 19.57
CA GLN A 57 -1.42 10.59 18.91
C GLN A 57 -0.82 9.35 18.25
N ALA A 58 0.27 9.51 17.48
CA ALA A 58 0.94 8.37 16.85
C ALA A 58 1.40 7.33 17.89
N LEU A 59 1.95 7.76 19.03
CA LEU A 59 2.32 6.88 20.14
C LEU A 59 1.11 6.16 20.75
N SER A 60 0.00 6.88 20.95
CA SER A 60 -1.23 6.34 21.53
C SER A 60 -1.88 5.29 20.61
N GLU A 61 -1.86 5.52 19.30
CA GLU A 61 -2.49 4.64 18.31
C GLU A 61 -1.59 3.49 17.85
N ARG A 62 -0.29 3.57 18.15
CA ARG A 62 0.71 2.60 17.72
C ARG A 62 0.37 1.19 18.21
N LYS A 63 0.10 0.30 17.27
CA LYS A 63 -0.26 -1.10 17.53
C LYS A 63 0.29 -2.04 16.47
N SER A 64 0.32 -3.32 16.81
CA SER A 64 0.62 -4.38 15.85
C SER A 64 -0.67 -4.91 15.23
N THR A 65 -0.71 -5.00 13.91
CA THR A 65 -1.83 -5.57 13.13
C THR A 65 -1.25 -6.58 12.14
N ARG A 66 -1.86 -7.77 12.07
CA ARG A 66 -1.36 -8.91 11.27
C ARG A 66 -2.25 -9.25 10.07
N ASP A 67 -3.33 -8.52 9.92
CA ASP A 67 -4.24 -8.63 8.79
C ASP A 67 -4.06 -7.42 7.89
N PHE A 68 -4.06 -7.65 6.58
CA PHE A 68 -3.74 -6.63 5.58
C PHE A 68 -4.75 -6.68 4.44
N ALA A 69 -5.19 -5.52 3.95
CA ALA A 69 -5.89 -5.43 2.69
C ALA A 69 -4.99 -5.90 1.53
N ALA A 70 -5.60 -6.44 0.48
CA ALA A 70 -4.88 -6.98 -0.67
C ALA A 70 -4.34 -5.90 -1.63
N HIS A 71 -4.84 -4.66 -1.54
CA HIS A 71 -4.40 -3.59 -2.44
C HIS A 71 -3.03 -3.03 -2.04
N ASP A 72 -2.33 -2.51 -3.04
CA ASP A 72 -0.97 -1.99 -2.85
C ASP A 72 -0.92 -0.73 -1.98
N VAL A 73 0.26 -0.48 -1.41
CA VAL A 73 0.61 0.80 -0.79
C VAL A 73 1.03 1.78 -1.89
N PRO A 74 0.38 2.95 -2.05
CA PRO A 74 0.75 3.92 -3.07
C PRO A 74 2.21 4.36 -2.97
N LEU A 75 2.87 4.63 -4.10
CA LEU A 75 4.29 5.01 -4.14
C LEU A 75 4.62 6.24 -3.27
N GLN A 76 3.71 7.22 -3.18
CA GLN A 76 3.88 8.38 -2.30
C GLN A 76 3.93 7.99 -0.82
N THR A 77 3.04 7.09 -0.40
CA THR A 77 3.00 6.56 0.97
C THR A 77 4.23 5.69 1.24
N LEU A 78 4.62 4.83 0.30
CA LEU A 78 5.83 4.01 0.40
C LEU A 78 7.11 4.85 0.50
N SER A 79 7.22 5.93 -0.29
CA SER A 79 8.34 6.87 -0.18
C SER A 79 8.41 7.50 1.21
N SER A 80 7.29 8.04 1.69
CA SER A 80 7.24 8.74 2.98
C SER A 80 7.51 7.76 4.14
N LEU A 81 7.04 6.52 4.02
CA LEU A 81 7.32 5.41 4.93
C LEU A 81 8.82 5.09 5.00
N LEU A 82 9.48 4.94 3.86
CA LEU A 82 10.91 4.60 3.79
C LEU A 82 11.79 5.76 4.24
N TRP A 83 11.38 7.00 3.98
CA TRP A 83 12.03 8.18 4.55
C TRP A 83 11.89 8.20 6.08
N ALA A 84 10.69 7.94 6.62
CA ALA A 84 10.50 7.85 8.06
C ALA A 84 11.38 6.74 8.66
N ALA A 85 11.39 5.56 8.06
CA ALA A 85 12.18 4.41 8.49
C ALA A 85 13.67 4.76 8.65
N ASN A 86 14.34 5.19 7.57
CA ASN A 86 15.78 5.45 7.59
C ASN A 86 16.25 6.43 6.49
N GLY A 87 15.44 7.44 6.16
CA GLY A 87 15.75 8.47 5.17
C GLY A 87 16.79 9.49 5.63
N ILE A 88 17.34 10.28 4.71
CA ILE A 88 18.22 11.41 5.06
C ILE A 88 17.36 12.56 5.59
N SER A 89 17.65 13.02 6.81
CA SER A 89 16.92 14.10 7.49
C SER A 89 17.72 15.41 7.58
N ARG A 90 19.00 15.39 7.23
CA ARG A 90 19.93 16.53 7.36
C ARG A 90 20.86 16.62 6.14
N PRO A 91 21.31 17.83 5.75
CA PRO A 91 22.20 18.02 4.59
C PRO A 91 23.53 17.25 4.66
N ASP A 92 24.01 16.96 5.86
CA ASP A 92 25.24 16.19 6.12
C ASP A 92 25.07 14.67 5.94
N GLY A 93 23.88 14.20 5.53
CA GLY A 93 23.59 12.79 5.28
C GLY A 93 23.20 12.00 6.52
N ARG A 94 22.96 12.64 7.67
CA ARG A 94 22.40 11.96 8.85
C ARG A 94 20.96 11.51 8.60
N ARG A 95 20.62 10.37 9.20
CA ARG A 95 19.36 9.65 8.98
C ARG A 95 18.26 10.10 9.93
N THR A 96 17.02 9.68 9.68
CA THR A 96 15.91 9.76 10.64
C THR A 96 16.11 8.84 11.84
N ALA A 97 16.75 7.68 11.66
CA ALA A 97 17.10 6.76 12.73
C ALA A 97 18.56 6.99 13.22
N PRO A 98 18.81 7.07 14.54
CA PRO A 98 20.16 7.18 15.08
C PRO A 98 20.93 5.86 15.01
N THR A 99 22.25 5.96 14.93
CA THR A 99 23.19 4.84 15.14
C THR A 99 24.36 5.32 15.99
N GLY A 100 24.95 4.43 16.79
CA GLY A 100 26.16 4.72 17.54
C GLY A 100 27.28 5.20 16.62
N LEU A 101 27.94 6.30 16.96
CA LEU A 101 28.98 6.93 16.12
C LEU A 101 28.54 7.26 14.68
N ASN A 102 27.23 7.33 14.40
CA ASN A 102 26.67 7.55 13.07
C ASN A 102 27.19 6.54 12.02
N VAL A 103 27.37 5.27 12.41
CA VAL A 103 27.86 4.22 11.50
C VAL A 103 26.90 3.88 10.35
N GLN A 104 25.59 4.12 10.52
CA GLN A 104 24.56 3.92 9.49
C GLN A 104 24.61 2.51 8.85
N ASP A 105 24.67 1.49 9.70
CA ASP A 105 24.89 0.09 9.37
C ASP A 105 23.62 -0.67 8.93
N ILE A 106 22.43 -0.09 9.11
CA ILE A 106 21.15 -0.71 8.75
C ILE A 106 20.69 -0.30 7.35
N ASP A 107 20.71 -1.25 6.40
CA ASP A 107 20.01 -1.12 5.12
C ASP A 107 18.54 -1.52 5.26
N VAL A 108 17.65 -0.82 4.55
CA VAL A 108 16.22 -1.19 4.46
C VAL A 108 15.97 -1.87 3.12
N TYR A 109 15.65 -3.17 3.17
CA TYR A 109 15.17 -3.92 2.01
C TYR A 109 13.65 -3.92 1.99
N VAL A 110 13.08 -3.90 0.79
CA VAL A 110 11.63 -3.87 0.54
C VAL A 110 11.28 -5.01 -0.40
N MET A 111 10.40 -5.90 0.06
CA MET A 111 9.90 -7.01 -0.72
C MET A 111 8.44 -6.75 -1.08
N LEU A 112 8.20 -6.62 -2.39
CA LEU A 112 6.92 -6.34 -3.04
C LEU A 112 6.55 -7.53 -3.95
N PRO A 113 5.31 -7.61 -4.46
CA PRO A 113 4.94 -8.63 -5.46
C PRO A 113 5.84 -8.61 -6.71
N SER A 114 6.39 -7.44 -7.07
CA SER A 114 7.22 -7.28 -8.27
C SER A 114 8.68 -7.67 -8.08
N GLY A 115 9.19 -7.72 -6.85
CA GLY A 115 10.61 -7.89 -6.59
C GLY A 115 11.03 -7.61 -5.15
N VAL A 116 12.29 -7.95 -4.86
CA VAL A 116 13.04 -7.48 -3.71
C VAL A 116 13.90 -6.30 -4.15
N TYR A 117 13.85 -5.24 -3.36
CA TYR A 117 14.57 -3.99 -3.59
C TYR A 117 15.37 -3.59 -2.35
N ARG A 118 16.39 -2.77 -2.54
CA ARG A 118 17.09 -2.06 -1.45
C ARG A 118 16.81 -0.58 -1.59
N HIS A 119 16.43 0.08 -0.50
CA HIS A 119 16.20 1.52 -0.51
C HIS A 119 17.53 2.29 -0.47
N ASP A 120 17.82 3.02 -1.55
CA ASP A 120 18.85 4.05 -1.55
C ASP A 120 18.24 5.39 -1.10
N ALA A 121 18.41 5.69 0.18
CA ALA A 121 17.89 6.92 0.77
C ALA A 121 18.61 8.21 0.29
N ARG A 122 19.75 8.13 -0.42
CA ARG A 122 20.40 9.33 -0.99
C ARG A 122 19.77 9.74 -2.31
N SER A 123 19.51 8.77 -3.19
CA SER A 123 18.85 9.00 -4.47
C SER A 123 17.32 8.93 -4.38
N ASN A 124 16.78 8.44 -3.26
CA ASN A 124 15.35 8.16 -3.07
C ASN A 124 14.82 7.18 -4.13
N VAL A 125 15.54 6.06 -4.27
CA VAL A 125 15.26 5.01 -5.26
C VAL A 125 15.18 3.65 -4.55
N LEU A 126 14.30 2.78 -5.02
CA LEU A 126 14.35 1.34 -4.73
C LEU A 126 15.17 0.66 -5.81
N THR A 127 16.41 0.30 -5.49
CA THR A 127 17.28 -0.46 -6.41
C THR A 127 16.84 -1.91 -6.44
N LEU A 128 16.57 -2.46 -7.63
CA LEU A 128 16.18 -3.85 -7.77
C LEU A 128 17.33 -4.78 -7.36
N VAL A 129 16.99 -5.78 -6.55
CA VAL A 129 17.92 -6.83 -6.09
C VAL A 129 17.55 -8.18 -6.69
N ASN A 130 16.27 -8.53 -6.60
CA ASN A 130 15.76 -9.82 -7.05
C ASN A 130 14.38 -9.69 -7.68
N PRO A 131 14.23 -9.85 -9.02
CA PRO A 131 12.93 -9.73 -9.68
C PRO A 131 11.99 -10.88 -9.29
N GLY A 132 10.68 -10.62 -9.30
CA GLY A 132 9.63 -11.60 -9.01
C GLY A 132 9.11 -11.57 -7.56
N ASP A 133 8.00 -12.25 -7.30
CA ASP A 133 7.40 -12.29 -5.96
C ASP A 133 8.15 -13.26 -5.04
N HIS A 134 8.86 -12.72 -4.05
CA HIS A 134 9.61 -13.50 -3.06
C HIS A 134 8.94 -13.50 -1.68
N ARG A 135 7.69 -13.03 -1.55
CA ARG A 135 7.02 -12.85 -0.24
C ARG A 135 6.83 -14.15 0.54
N THR A 136 6.89 -15.32 -0.09
CA THR A 136 6.93 -16.62 0.60
C THR A 136 8.15 -16.78 1.52
N ALA A 137 9.26 -16.10 1.22
CA ALA A 137 10.46 -16.04 2.06
C ALA A 137 10.38 -14.97 3.15
N ALA A 138 9.29 -14.18 3.20
CA ALA A 138 9.23 -13.03 4.08
C ALA A 138 9.14 -13.41 5.56
N GLY A 139 8.61 -14.59 5.88
CA GLY A 139 8.48 -15.10 7.23
C GLY A 139 7.77 -16.46 7.28
N LYS A 140 7.66 -17.02 8.48
CA LYS A 140 7.02 -18.34 8.68
C LYS A 140 5.50 -18.30 8.81
N GLN A 141 4.91 -17.11 8.92
CA GLN A 141 3.47 -16.93 9.15
C GLN A 141 2.75 -16.59 7.83
N PRO A 142 1.56 -17.15 7.55
CA PRO A 142 0.89 -17.00 6.25
C PRO A 142 0.66 -15.54 5.81
N PHE A 143 0.27 -14.66 6.72
CA PHE A 143 0.02 -13.24 6.40
C PHE A 143 1.26 -12.53 5.84
N THR A 144 2.47 -13.02 6.12
CA THR A 144 3.71 -12.42 5.62
C THR A 144 3.88 -12.65 4.13
N HIS A 145 3.24 -13.68 3.58
CA HIS A 145 3.30 -14.05 2.16
C HIS A 145 2.37 -13.19 1.30
N THR A 146 1.35 -12.59 1.93
CA THR A 146 0.31 -11.81 1.24
C THR A 146 0.34 -10.32 1.57
N ALA A 147 1.00 -9.90 2.65
CA ALA A 147 1.19 -8.49 2.95
C ALA A 147 1.78 -7.73 1.72
N PRO A 148 1.26 -6.53 1.39
CA PRO A 148 1.67 -5.83 0.18
C PRO A 148 3.12 -5.32 0.27
N VAL A 149 3.61 -5.03 1.48
CA VAL A 149 4.99 -4.60 1.72
C VAL A 149 5.60 -5.41 2.87
N ASN A 150 6.76 -6.03 2.64
CA ASN A 150 7.61 -6.57 3.70
C ASN A 150 8.94 -5.83 3.72
N LEU A 151 9.21 -5.12 4.82
CA LEU A 151 10.49 -4.48 5.09
C LEU A 151 11.43 -5.45 5.81
N PHE A 152 12.73 -5.35 5.54
CA PHE A 152 13.78 -6.04 6.29
C PHE A 152 14.90 -5.09 6.65
N TYR A 153 15.30 -5.14 7.91
CA TYR A 153 16.39 -4.34 8.46
C TYR A 153 17.65 -5.19 8.47
N VAL A 154 18.57 -4.88 7.57
CA VAL A 154 19.78 -5.67 7.33
C VAL A 154 20.98 -4.94 7.88
N HIS A 155 21.64 -5.53 8.86
CA HIS A 155 22.90 -5.04 9.38
C HIS A 155 24.04 -5.43 8.45
N ASP A 156 24.83 -4.44 8.03
CA ASP A 156 26.10 -4.63 7.33
C ASP A 156 27.28 -4.51 8.31
N ARG A 157 27.88 -5.65 8.63
CA ARG A 157 29.02 -5.75 9.58
C ARG A 157 30.23 -4.93 9.13
N MET A 158 30.36 -4.62 7.84
CA MET A 158 31.48 -3.80 7.35
C MET A 158 31.35 -2.34 7.73
N ARG A 159 30.11 -1.86 7.97
CA ARG A 159 29.84 -0.49 8.43
C ARG A 159 29.61 -0.41 9.93
N GLY A 160 29.19 -1.51 10.56
CA GLY A 160 28.88 -1.59 11.98
C GLY A 160 29.99 -1.13 12.93
N MET A 161 29.61 -0.88 14.18
CA MET A 161 30.56 -0.61 15.25
C MET A 161 31.48 -1.82 15.45
N LYS A 162 32.79 -1.56 15.57
CA LYS A 162 33.77 -2.62 15.89
C LYS A 162 33.56 -3.10 17.32
N ALA A 163 33.16 -4.35 17.48
CA ALA A 163 32.95 -4.99 18.77
C ALA A 163 33.08 -6.51 18.65
N ASP A 164 33.05 -7.21 19.78
CA ASP A 164 32.82 -8.67 19.78
C ASP A 164 31.43 -9.01 19.20
N GLU A 165 31.19 -10.29 18.90
CA GLU A 165 29.96 -10.73 18.23
C GLU A 165 28.70 -10.43 19.07
N ALA A 166 28.78 -10.56 20.40
CA ALA A 166 27.65 -10.31 21.29
C ALA A 166 27.24 -8.82 21.28
N ASN A 167 28.22 -7.92 21.36
CA ASN A 167 28.00 -6.49 21.27
C ASN A 167 27.63 -6.06 19.85
N THR A 168 28.19 -6.68 18.81
CA THR A 168 27.79 -6.45 17.41
C THR A 168 26.29 -6.73 17.24
N GLN A 169 25.81 -7.88 17.71
CA GLN A 169 24.39 -8.24 17.65
C GLN A 169 23.52 -7.29 18.47
N ARG A 170 24.00 -6.87 19.65
CA ARG A 170 23.31 -5.88 20.50
C ARG A 170 23.14 -4.54 19.78
N TYR A 171 24.22 -4.00 19.20
CA TYR A 171 24.17 -2.71 18.49
C TYR A 171 23.28 -2.79 17.25
N ALA A 172 23.42 -3.85 16.45
CA ALA A 172 22.56 -4.08 15.30
C ALA A 172 21.07 -4.13 15.70
N GLY A 173 20.74 -4.80 16.80
CA GLY A 173 19.38 -4.84 17.35
C GLY A 173 18.85 -3.47 17.78
N ILE A 174 19.67 -2.65 18.45
CA ILE A 174 19.29 -1.29 18.86
C ILE A 174 19.05 -0.40 17.63
N HIS A 175 19.96 -0.43 16.65
CA HIS A 175 19.86 0.37 15.44
C HIS A 175 18.63 -0.03 14.60
N ALA A 176 18.43 -1.33 14.38
CA ALA A 176 17.24 -1.84 13.68
C ALA A 176 15.95 -1.53 14.44
N GLY A 177 15.99 -1.57 15.79
CA GLY A 177 14.87 -1.20 16.65
C GLY A 177 14.43 0.25 16.47
N ALA A 178 15.38 1.19 16.29
CA ALA A 178 15.06 2.58 16.02
C ALA A 178 14.36 2.76 14.65
N VAL A 179 14.87 2.11 13.60
CA VAL A 179 14.26 2.09 12.26
C VAL A 179 12.85 1.49 12.31
N MET A 180 12.70 0.35 12.98
CA MET A 180 11.44 -0.36 13.18
C MET A 180 10.38 0.49 13.89
N GLN A 181 10.79 1.22 14.93
CA GLN A 181 9.87 2.08 15.67
C GLN A 181 9.44 3.31 14.87
N ASN A 182 10.33 3.89 14.04
CA ASN A 182 9.95 4.94 13.10
C ASN A 182 8.83 4.47 12.15
N VAL A 183 8.93 3.24 11.63
CA VAL A 183 7.88 2.64 10.80
C VAL A 183 6.57 2.47 11.56
N TYR A 184 6.61 2.00 12.80
CA TYR A 184 5.40 1.90 13.63
C TYR A 184 4.69 3.24 13.80
N LEU A 185 5.44 4.31 14.10
CA LEU A 185 4.88 5.65 14.30
C LEU A 185 4.33 6.24 12.99
N PHE A 186 5.04 6.04 11.88
CA PHE A 186 4.55 6.43 10.56
C PHE A 186 3.25 5.70 10.22
N CYS A 187 3.20 4.39 10.41
CA CYS A 187 2.00 3.59 10.15
C CYS A 187 0.82 4.05 11.02
N ALA A 188 1.03 4.34 12.31
CA ALA A 188 -0.01 4.91 13.17
C ALA A 188 -0.51 6.26 12.63
N LYS A 189 0.41 7.15 12.24
CA LYS A 189 0.08 8.46 11.66
C LYS A 189 -0.73 8.34 10.36
N GLU A 190 -0.44 7.37 9.51
CA GLU A 190 -1.11 7.17 8.21
C GLU A 190 -2.35 6.25 8.27
N GLY A 191 -2.62 5.61 9.40
CA GLY A 191 -3.67 4.59 9.51
C GLY A 191 -3.32 3.27 8.80
N LEU A 192 -2.04 2.94 8.68
CA LEU A 192 -1.56 1.67 8.13
C LEU A 192 -1.49 0.58 9.20
N ALA A 193 -1.75 -0.67 8.79
CA ALA A 193 -1.44 -1.86 9.55
C ALA A 193 0.05 -2.17 9.48
N THR A 194 0.66 -2.55 10.60
CA THR A 194 2.04 -3.04 10.60
C THR A 194 2.33 -3.99 11.75
N VAL A 195 3.32 -4.87 11.56
CA VAL A 195 3.85 -5.76 12.60
C VAL A 195 5.32 -6.03 12.37
N ALA A 196 6.15 -5.77 13.39
CA ALA A 196 7.55 -6.20 13.44
C ALA A 196 7.66 -7.69 13.77
N ARG A 197 8.66 -8.35 13.19
CA ARG A 197 8.76 -9.82 13.13
C ARG A 197 10.20 -10.26 13.32
N ALA A 198 10.40 -11.16 14.28
CA ALA A 198 11.64 -11.93 14.44
C ALA A 198 11.47 -13.40 14.02
N ASN A 199 10.23 -13.88 13.85
CA ASN A 199 9.92 -15.23 13.40
C ASN A 199 10.07 -15.35 11.87
N ILE A 200 11.31 -15.38 11.42
CA ILE A 200 11.71 -15.40 10.00
C ILE A 200 12.53 -16.67 9.76
N ASP A 201 12.39 -17.26 8.56
CA ASP A 201 13.40 -18.16 8.04
C ASP A 201 14.56 -17.30 7.50
N TYR A 202 15.56 -17.07 8.34
CA TYR A 202 16.65 -16.14 8.05
C TYR A 202 17.47 -16.58 6.84
N ASP A 203 17.61 -17.89 6.59
CA ASP A 203 18.36 -18.41 5.45
C ASP A 203 17.59 -18.22 4.13
N ALA A 204 16.30 -18.56 4.12
CA ALA A 204 15.44 -18.33 2.95
C ALA A 204 15.34 -16.83 2.63
N CYS A 205 15.16 -16.01 3.67
CA CYS A 205 15.10 -14.55 3.54
C CYS A 205 16.43 -13.99 3.00
N ALA A 206 17.59 -14.38 3.57
CA ALA A 206 18.90 -13.92 3.09
C ALA A 206 19.15 -14.28 1.62
N LYS A 207 18.71 -15.47 1.17
CA LYS A 207 18.78 -15.87 -0.25
C LYS A 207 17.89 -14.99 -1.13
N ALA A 208 16.63 -14.75 -0.72
CA ALA A 208 15.72 -13.89 -1.46
C ALA A 208 16.24 -12.45 -1.59
N LEU A 209 16.86 -11.93 -0.52
CA LEU A 209 17.50 -10.62 -0.46
C LEU A 209 18.90 -10.59 -1.10
N LYS A 210 19.42 -11.72 -1.59
CA LYS A 210 20.78 -11.86 -2.15
C LYS A 210 21.88 -11.25 -1.26
N LEU A 211 21.77 -11.49 0.04
CA LEU A 211 22.72 -10.95 1.01
C LEU A 211 24.08 -11.63 0.90
N ASN A 212 25.14 -10.85 1.11
CA ASN A 212 26.50 -11.37 1.19
C ASN A 212 26.87 -11.85 2.61
N ALA A 213 28.08 -12.41 2.77
CA ALA A 213 28.54 -12.99 4.03
C ALA A 213 28.65 -11.99 5.20
N ASN A 214 28.70 -10.67 4.94
CA ASN A 214 28.77 -9.62 5.96
C ASN A 214 27.41 -9.02 6.32
N GLN A 215 26.35 -9.37 5.59
CA GLN A 215 25.01 -8.86 5.79
C GLN A 215 24.15 -9.87 6.55
N ARG A 216 23.37 -9.38 7.51
CA ARG A 216 22.46 -10.21 8.31
C ARG A 216 21.12 -9.50 8.47
N VAL A 217 20.03 -10.22 8.20
CA VAL A 217 18.69 -9.74 8.56
C VAL A 217 18.59 -9.71 10.08
N VAL A 218 18.25 -8.55 10.64
CA VAL A 218 18.04 -8.37 12.08
C VAL A 218 16.58 -8.56 12.44
N LEU A 219 15.69 -7.94 11.67
CA LEU A 219 14.24 -7.93 11.88
C LEU A 219 13.53 -7.74 10.53
N GLY A 220 12.28 -8.22 10.44
CA GLY A 220 11.37 -7.91 9.36
C GLY A 220 10.16 -7.12 9.86
N GLN A 221 9.45 -6.42 8.98
CA GLN A 221 8.24 -5.69 9.33
C GLN A 221 7.27 -5.69 8.15
N SER A 222 6.07 -6.24 8.36
CA SER A 222 5.03 -6.20 7.32
C SER A 222 4.24 -4.91 7.46
N VAL A 223 3.88 -4.31 6.33
CA VAL A 223 3.11 -3.06 6.23
C VAL A 223 2.06 -3.20 5.15
N GLY A 224 0.89 -2.64 5.39
CA GLY A 224 -0.19 -2.53 4.44
C GLY A 224 -1.33 -1.71 5.02
N TYR A 225 -2.45 -1.63 4.33
CA TYR A 225 -3.66 -1.10 4.95
C TYR A 225 -4.28 -2.17 5.85
N PRO A 226 -4.96 -1.79 6.95
CA PRO A 226 -5.80 -2.75 7.67
C PRO A 226 -6.79 -3.41 6.69
N PRO A 227 -7.30 -4.60 7.00
CA PRO A 227 -8.29 -5.26 6.15
C PRO A 227 -9.43 -4.30 5.86
N ASN A 228 -9.88 -4.26 4.62
CA ASN A 228 -11.08 -3.54 4.29
C ASN A 228 -12.25 -4.24 4.99
N ASP A 229 -12.91 -3.54 5.91
CA ASP A 229 -14.23 -3.93 6.44
C ASP A 229 -15.35 -3.81 5.37
N GLY A 230 -14.97 -3.78 4.08
CA GLY A 230 -15.78 -3.32 2.95
C GLY A 230 -15.74 -1.82 2.72
N TYR A 231 -14.78 -1.10 3.30
CA TYR A 231 -14.66 0.36 3.17
C TYR A 231 -13.82 0.82 1.97
N ILE A 232 -14.02 2.06 1.51
CA ILE A 232 -13.33 2.64 0.35
C ILE A 232 -11.88 3.02 0.65
N GLY A 233 -11.50 3.11 1.92
CA GLY A 233 -10.15 3.50 2.36
C GLY A 233 -9.93 5.02 2.41
N ARG A 234 -9.04 5.43 3.32
CA ARG A 234 -8.67 6.83 3.60
C ARG A 234 -8.35 7.64 2.33
N GLN A 235 -7.49 7.13 1.46
CA GLN A 235 -7.06 7.87 0.26
C GLN A 235 -8.20 8.03 -0.76
N ALA A 236 -9.10 7.05 -0.88
CA ALA A 236 -10.26 7.19 -1.74
C ALA A 236 -11.21 8.26 -1.19
N ALA A 237 -11.44 8.27 0.13
CA ALA A 237 -12.28 9.25 0.79
C ALA A 237 -11.72 10.68 0.63
N ILE A 238 -10.40 10.85 0.84
CA ILE A 238 -9.70 12.12 0.60
C ILE A 238 -9.85 12.59 -0.85
N ARG A 239 -9.65 11.69 -1.83
CA ARG A 239 -9.84 12.02 -3.25
C ARG A 239 -11.28 12.43 -3.53
N THR A 240 -12.27 11.75 -2.95
CA THR A 240 -13.68 12.13 -3.09
C THR A 240 -13.94 13.53 -2.55
N ALA A 241 -13.48 13.84 -1.33
CA ALA A 241 -13.68 15.16 -0.72
C ALA A 241 -12.99 16.27 -1.52
N LEU A 242 -11.73 16.06 -1.94
CA LEU A 242 -10.97 17.03 -2.74
C LEU A 242 -11.58 17.22 -4.13
N ALA A 243 -12.01 16.14 -4.79
CA ALA A 243 -12.68 16.23 -6.09
C ALA A 243 -14.02 16.97 -5.98
N HIS A 244 -14.80 16.69 -4.92
CA HIS A 244 -16.04 17.42 -4.63
C HIS A 244 -15.78 18.91 -4.39
N ALA A 245 -14.73 19.25 -3.66
CA ALA A 245 -14.28 20.62 -3.42
C ALA A 245 -13.59 21.29 -4.62
N LYS A 246 -13.27 20.51 -5.67
CA LYS A 246 -12.49 20.91 -6.85
C LYS A 246 -11.07 21.41 -6.51
N PHE A 247 -10.42 20.75 -5.56
CA PHE A 247 -9.04 21.04 -5.16
C PHE A 247 -8.12 19.88 -5.46
N ASN A 248 -6.83 20.18 -5.63
CA ASN A 248 -5.80 19.15 -5.58
C ASN A 248 -5.27 19.02 -4.16
N GLU A 249 -4.78 17.83 -3.80
CA GLU A 249 -4.22 17.57 -2.46
C GLU A 249 -3.01 18.48 -2.16
N ALA A 250 -2.26 18.89 -3.18
CA ALA A 250 -1.13 19.82 -3.04
C ALA A 250 -1.55 21.26 -2.68
N ASP A 251 -2.81 21.63 -2.89
CA ASP A 251 -3.32 23.00 -2.71
C ASP A 251 -3.96 23.21 -1.33
N VAL A 252 -4.10 22.16 -0.52
CA VAL A 252 -4.74 22.19 0.80
C VAL A 252 -3.72 21.98 1.91
N ARG A 253 -4.00 22.54 3.09
CA ARG A 253 -3.18 22.39 4.30
C ARG A 253 -4.01 21.78 5.43
N TRP A 254 -3.34 21.28 6.47
CA TRP A 254 -3.99 20.69 7.65
C TRP A 254 -4.95 19.53 7.31
N LEU A 255 -4.64 18.76 6.26
CA LEU A 255 -5.48 17.64 5.86
C LEU A 255 -5.46 16.53 6.92
N LYS A 256 -6.60 16.31 7.56
CA LYS A 256 -6.89 15.24 8.51
C LYS A 256 -7.96 14.33 7.90
N CYS A 257 -7.86 13.03 8.19
CA CYS A 257 -8.91 12.08 7.83
C CYS A 257 -8.95 10.97 8.88
N GLU A 258 -10.09 10.82 9.54
CA GLU A 258 -10.36 9.83 10.57
C GLU A 258 -11.56 8.96 10.15
N LEU A 259 -11.55 7.70 10.56
CA LEU A 259 -12.68 6.80 10.35
C LEU A 259 -13.46 6.78 11.67
N ASP A 260 -14.67 7.33 11.66
CA ASP A 260 -15.54 7.43 12.84
C ASP A 260 -16.92 6.82 12.54
N ARG A 261 -17.76 6.79 13.57
CA ARG A 261 -19.11 6.23 13.51
C ARG A 261 -20.13 7.30 13.85
N ASP A 262 -20.76 7.84 12.82
CA ASP A 262 -21.86 8.82 12.93
C ASP A 262 -23.21 8.12 12.74
N ASP A 263 -24.12 8.26 13.70
CA ASP A 263 -25.45 7.63 13.72
C ASP A 263 -25.48 6.13 13.35
N GLY A 264 -24.43 5.41 13.73
CA GLY A 264 -24.29 3.97 13.48
C GLY A 264 -23.72 3.60 12.11
N VAL A 265 -23.52 4.57 11.21
CA VAL A 265 -22.85 4.44 9.91
C VAL A 265 -21.37 4.76 10.07
N MET A 266 -20.50 3.96 9.45
CA MET A 266 -19.08 4.27 9.42
C MET A 266 -18.80 5.34 8.37
N VAL A 267 -18.11 6.40 8.75
CA VAL A 267 -17.81 7.54 7.89
C VAL A 267 -16.33 7.92 7.99
N TYR A 268 -15.76 8.38 6.88
CA TYR A 268 -14.49 9.10 6.92
C TYR A 268 -14.77 10.58 7.15
N GLU A 269 -14.43 11.08 8.34
CA GLU A 269 -14.41 12.51 8.65
C GLU A 269 -13.11 13.11 8.10
N ILE A 270 -13.22 14.08 7.22
CA ILE A 270 -12.09 14.71 6.52
C ILE A 270 -12.15 16.21 6.75
N GLU A 271 -11.06 16.76 7.28
CA GLU A 271 -10.89 18.19 7.51
C GLU A 271 -9.70 18.68 6.69
N PHE A 272 -9.83 19.80 5.99
CA PHE A 272 -8.70 20.47 5.35
C PHE A 272 -8.94 21.97 5.24
N LYS A 273 -7.86 22.75 5.10
CA LYS A 273 -7.92 24.21 5.02
C LYS A 273 -7.42 24.72 3.67
N LYS A 274 -8.11 25.70 3.11
CA LYS A 274 -7.72 26.42 1.88
C LYS A 274 -8.30 27.82 1.85
N ASP A 275 -7.51 28.80 1.41
CA ASP A 275 -7.92 30.20 1.20
C ASP A 275 -8.63 30.87 2.41
N GLY A 276 -8.21 30.53 3.63
CA GLY A 276 -8.81 31.08 4.86
C GLY A 276 -10.14 30.43 5.28
N PHE A 277 -10.43 29.25 4.74
CA PHE A 277 -11.59 28.43 5.12
C PHE A 277 -11.15 27.04 5.58
N GLU A 278 -11.92 26.49 6.50
CA GLU A 278 -11.93 25.10 6.91
C GLU A 278 -13.07 24.37 6.20
N TYR A 279 -12.77 23.17 5.75
CA TYR A 279 -13.67 22.31 4.99
C TYR A 279 -13.78 20.97 5.71
N ASP A 280 -15.01 20.63 6.12
CA ASP A 280 -15.30 19.39 6.83
C ASP A 280 -16.22 18.52 5.97
N TYR A 281 -15.85 17.25 5.83
CA TYR A 281 -16.54 16.27 5.01
C TYR A 281 -16.75 14.99 5.78
N ASP A 282 -17.97 14.44 5.69
CA ASP A 282 -18.23 13.06 6.10
C ASP A 282 -18.49 12.24 4.83
N ILE A 283 -17.68 11.22 4.59
CA ILE A 283 -17.79 10.33 3.43
C ILE A 283 -18.20 8.95 3.91
N ASP A 284 -19.29 8.40 3.37
CA ASP A 284 -19.74 7.04 3.69
C ASP A 284 -18.61 6.04 3.46
N ALA A 285 -18.24 5.31 4.50
CA ALA A 285 -17.04 4.50 4.45
C ALA A 285 -17.15 3.36 3.45
N LYS A 286 -18.35 2.86 3.09
CA LYS A 286 -18.53 1.72 2.15
C LYS A 286 -18.70 2.15 0.70
N SER A 287 -19.56 3.12 0.46
CA SER A 287 -19.97 3.57 -0.87
C SER A 287 -19.10 4.71 -1.40
N GLY A 288 -18.45 5.47 -0.51
CA GLY A 288 -17.72 6.67 -0.87
C GLY A 288 -18.61 7.87 -1.20
N THR A 289 -19.89 7.81 -0.84
CA THR A 289 -20.83 8.91 -1.03
C THR A 289 -20.51 10.04 -0.06
N VAL A 290 -20.57 11.30 -0.52
CA VAL A 290 -20.49 12.46 0.38
C VAL A 290 -21.79 12.55 1.19
N ILE A 291 -21.70 12.35 2.50
CA ILE A 291 -22.83 12.46 3.43
C ILE A 291 -22.99 13.91 3.87
N LYS A 292 -21.87 14.59 4.14
CA LYS A 292 -21.85 15.97 4.62
C LYS A 292 -20.69 16.73 4.00
N ALA A 293 -20.93 18.00 3.74
CA ALA A 293 -19.92 18.96 3.32
C ALA A 293 -20.21 20.30 3.98
N LYS A 294 -19.29 20.78 4.80
CA LYS A 294 -19.33 22.09 5.44
C LYS A 294 -18.12 22.92 5.03
N LYS A 295 -18.33 24.23 5.01
CA LYS A 295 -17.30 25.22 4.76
C LYS A 295 -17.48 26.36 5.75
N GLU A 296 -16.50 26.56 6.60
CA GLU A 296 -16.51 27.60 7.63
C GLU A 296 -15.26 28.47 7.51
N ARG A 297 -15.35 29.71 7.96
CA ARG A 297 -14.20 30.63 7.92
C ARG A 297 -13.27 30.28 9.09
N ASP A 298 -12.01 30.01 8.75
CA ASP A 298 -10.92 29.70 9.71
C ASP A 298 -10.59 30.90 10.61
#